data_AF-A0A1E1F461-F1
#
_entry.id   AF-A0A1E1F461-F1
#
_cell.length_a   1.000
_cell.length_b   1.000
_cell.length_c   1.000
_cell.angle_alpha   90.00
_cell.angle_beta   90.00
_cell.angle_gamma   90.00
#
_symmetry.space_group_name_H-M   'P 1'
#
loop_
_entity.id
_entity.type
_entity.pdbx_description
1 polymer ?
#
loop_
_entity_poly.entity_id
_entity_poly.type
_entity_poly.pdbx_seq_one_letter_code
_entity_poly.pdbx_strand_id
1 'polypeptide(L)'
;MDKVRWLSTLLIPAIGARPVAEVTPHELLAVLKKVEQSGKRETAGRMRSFASRVFRYAVATARASNDPAHMLLGALVPPKVKHHAAITDPKALGELLRAMDSYQGQPATLYAL
;
A
#
# COMPACT_ATOMS: atom_id res chain seq x y z
N MET A 1 5.95 -3.63 12.34
CA MET A 1 5.82 -2.37 11.58
C MET A 1 4.46 -2.36 10.91
N ASP A 2 3.52 -1.54 11.37
CA ASP A 2 2.17 -1.48 10.78
C ASP A 2 2.19 -0.99 9.34
N LYS A 3 1.42 -1.65 8.46
CA LYS A 3 1.35 -1.30 7.03
C LYS A 3 0.95 0.16 6.80
N VAL A 4 0.09 0.69 7.66
CA VAL A 4 -0.37 2.09 7.62
C VAL A 4 0.78 3.06 7.91
N ARG A 5 1.63 2.74 8.90
CA ARG A 5 2.81 3.55 9.25
C ARG A 5 3.82 3.57 8.10
N TRP A 6 3.96 2.46 7.38
CA TRP A 6 4.79 2.43 6.18
C TRP A 6 4.21 3.25 5.01
N LEU A 7 2.88 3.26 4.83
CA LEU A 7 2.26 4.12 3.80
C LEU A 7 2.43 5.61 4.14
N SER A 8 2.37 5.99 5.42
CA SER A 8 2.60 7.38 5.81
C SER A 8 4.04 7.82 5.55
N THR A 9 5.04 6.96 5.72
CA THR A 9 6.44 7.31 5.38
C THR A 9 6.66 7.61 3.89
N LEU A 10 5.76 7.15 3.02
CA LEU A 10 5.81 7.47 1.58
C LEU A 10 5.14 8.81 1.24
N LEU A 11 4.16 9.25 2.03
CA LEU A 11 3.40 10.50 1.81
C LEU A 11 4.02 11.71 2.53
N ILE A 12 4.46 11.50 3.78
CA ILE A 12 4.95 12.57 4.66
C ILE A 12 6.08 13.39 4.03
N PRO A 13 7.09 12.81 3.35
CA PRO A 13 8.18 13.60 2.79
C PRO A 13 7.76 14.64 1.77
N ALA A 14 6.62 14.46 1.10
CA ALA A 14 6.15 15.35 0.05
C ALA A 14 5.07 16.35 0.51
N ILE A 15 4.15 15.92 1.38
CA ILE A 15 3.00 16.76 1.80
C ILE A 15 2.82 16.86 3.31
N GLY A 16 3.63 16.16 4.10
CA GLY A 16 3.43 16.05 5.56
C GLY A 16 3.71 17.33 6.34
N ALA A 17 4.49 18.26 5.78
CA ALA A 17 4.77 19.56 6.41
C ALA A 17 3.69 20.62 6.09
N ARG A 18 2.77 20.33 5.16
CA ARG A 18 1.76 21.30 4.73
C ARG A 18 0.50 21.21 5.60
N PRO A 19 -0.19 22.32 5.86
CA PRO A 19 -1.51 22.29 6.48
C PRO A 19 -2.46 21.40 5.69
N VAL A 20 -3.20 20.54 6.38
CA VAL A 20 -4.10 19.56 5.74
C VAL A 20 -5.18 20.21 4.86
N ALA A 21 -5.58 21.44 5.18
CA ALA A 21 -6.54 22.23 4.40
C ALA A 21 -5.99 22.73 3.06
N GLU A 22 -4.68 22.82 2.90
CA GLU A 22 -4.05 23.44 1.73
C GLU A 22 -3.52 22.41 0.71
N VAL A 23 -3.59 21.11 1.02
CA VAL A 23 -3.12 20.07 0.12
C VAL A 23 -4.08 19.94 -1.06
N THR A 24 -3.58 20.21 -2.26
CA THR A 24 -4.40 20.15 -3.47
C THR A 24 -4.44 18.73 -4.08
N PRO A 25 -5.48 18.41 -4.89
CA PRO A 25 -5.52 17.15 -5.63
C PRO A 25 -4.31 16.94 -6.55
N HIS A 26 -3.80 18.02 -7.17
CA HIS A 26 -2.65 17.94 -8.09
C HIS A 26 -1.37 17.52 -7.37
N GLU A 27 -1.09 18.11 -6.21
CA GLU A 27 0.09 17.76 -5.42
C GLU A 27 0.02 16.34 -4.90
N LEU A 28 -1.15 15.93 -4.39
CA LEU A 28 -1.35 14.55 -3.97
C LEU A 28 -1.15 13.58 -5.15
N LEU A 29 -1.68 13.90 -6.33
CA LEU A 29 -1.51 13.09 -7.52
C LEU A 29 -0.03 12.96 -7.93
N ALA A 30 0.75 14.04 -7.86
CA ALA A 30 2.18 14.01 -8.18
C ALA A 30 2.94 12.98 -7.31
N VAL A 31 2.63 12.94 -6.01
CA VAL A 31 3.23 11.97 -5.07
C VAL A 31 2.80 10.54 -5.40
N LEU A 32 1.51 10.34 -5.68
CA LEU A 32 0.98 9.02 -6.05
C LEU A 32 1.60 8.52 -7.38
N LYS A 33 1.76 9.41 -8.36
CA LYS A 33 2.37 9.11 -9.66
C LYS A 33 3.85 8.73 -9.54
N LYS A 34 4.61 9.36 -8.63
CA LYS A 34 6.00 8.95 -8.35
C LYS A 34 6.09 7.49 -7.90
N VAL A 35 5.17 7.05 -7.03
CA VAL A 35 5.12 5.65 -6.58
C VAL A 35 4.62 4.73 -7.71
N GLU A 36 3.65 5.16 -8.50
CA GLU A 36 3.17 4.41 -9.67
C GLU A 36 4.29 4.17 -10.70
N GLN A 37 5.09 5.20 -11.00
CA GLN A 37 6.21 5.15 -11.94
C GLN A 37 7.31 4.17 -11.50
N SER A 38 7.44 3.90 -10.19
CA SER A 38 8.33 2.86 -9.66
C SER A 38 7.82 1.42 -9.90
N GLY A 39 6.71 1.25 -10.63
CA GLY A 39 6.06 -0.03 -10.91
C GLY A 39 5.11 -0.52 -9.81
N LYS A 40 5.07 0.16 -8.66
CA LYS A 40 4.29 -0.23 -7.48
C LYS A 40 2.84 0.26 -7.54
N ARG A 41 2.11 -0.12 -8.60
CA ARG A 41 0.73 0.34 -8.87
C ARG A 41 -0.24 0.05 -7.72
N GLU A 42 -0.20 -1.15 -7.15
CA GLU A 42 -1.04 -1.50 -6.00
C GLU A 42 -0.71 -0.63 -4.77
N THR A 43 0.57 -0.33 -4.55
CA THR A 43 1.00 0.55 -3.45
C THR A 43 0.46 1.95 -3.66
N ALA A 44 0.54 2.51 -4.88
CA ALA A 44 -0.02 3.82 -5.19
C ALA A 44 -1.53 3.88 -4.92
N GLY A 45 -2.29 2.85 -5.33
CA GLY A 45 -3.73 2.75 -5.05
C GLY A 45 -4.03 2.67 -3.55
N ARG A 46 -3.29 1.84 -2.80
CA ARG A 46 -3.42 1.75 -1.33
C ARG A 46 -3.05 3.06 -0.64
N MET A 47 -2.04 3.77 -1.15
CA MET A 47 -1.61 5.08 -0.65
C MET A 47 -2.70 6.14 -0.85
N ARG A 48 -3.36 6.19 -2.02
CA ARG A 48 -4.52 7.06 -2.27
C ARG A 48 -5.67 6.77 -1.30
N SER A 49 -6.00 5.48 -1.11
CA SER A 49 -7.07 5.09 -0.18
C SER A 49 -6.72 5.35 1.28
N PHE A 50 -5.44 5.32 1.64
CA PHE A 50 -4.99 5.79 2.94
C PHE A 50 -5.10 7.31 3.08
N ALA A 51 -4.62 8.09 2.10
CA ALA A 51 -4.76 9.55 2.10
C ALA A 51 -6.24 9.97 2.24
N SER A 52 -7.15 9.35 1.49
CA SER A 52 -8.60 9.59 1.60
C SER A 52 -9.15 9.36 3.02
N ARG A 53 -8.65 8.35 3.75
CA ARG A 53 -9.05 8.14 5.15
C ARG A 53 -8.57 9.27 6.06
N VAL A 54 -7.35 9.75 5.85
CA VAL A 54 -6.77 10.87 6.62
C VAL A 54 -7.55 12.16 6.35
N PHE A 55 -7.78 12.51 5.08
CA PHE A 55 -8.53 13.72 4.74
C PHE A 55 -9.99 13.66 5.16
N ARG A 56 -10.66 12.50 5.05
CA ARG A 56 -12.02 12.35 5.60
C ARG A 56 -12.07 12.57 7.11
N TYR A 57 -11.07 12.10 7.86
CA TYR A 57 -10.97 12.42 9.29
C TYR A 57 -10.74 13.92 9.53
N ALA A 58 -9.89 14.56 8.71
CA ALA A 58 -9.67 16.00 8.78
C ALA A 58 -10.97 16.79 8.51
N VAL A 59 -11.77 16.37 7.53
CA VAL A 59 -13.09 16.95 7.24
C VAL A 59 -14.05 16.77 8.40
N ALA A 60 -14.18 15.54 8.93
CA ALA A 60 -15.05 15.25 10.07
C ALA A 60 -14.70 16.04 11.34
N THR A 61 -13.45 16.50 11.44
CA THR A 61 -12.96 17.29 12.57
C THR A 61 -12.73 18.77 12.24
N ALA A 62 -13.32 19.25 11.13
CA ALA A 62 -13.27 20.64 10.67
C ALA A 62 -11.85 21.20 10.44
N ARG A 63 -10.86 20.34 10.18
CA ARG A 63 -9.48 20.71 9.84
C ARG A 63 -9.25 20.89 8.34
N ALA A 64 -10.15 20.37 7.51
CA ALA A 64 -10.15 20.53 6.06
C ALA A 64 -11.59 20.61 5.55
N SER A 65 -11.80 21.18 4.36
CA SER A 65 -13.14 21.32 3.78
C SER A 65 -13.53 20.18 2.84
N ASN A 66 -12.57 19.41 2.32
CA ASN A 66 -12.84 18.31 1.39
C ASN A 66 -11.74 17.22 1.44
N ASP A 67 -12.01 16.09 0.78
CA ASP A 67 -11.03 15.03 0.53
C ASP A 67 -10.45 15.14 -0.90
N PRO A 68 -9.20 15.65 -1.07
CA PRO A 68 -8.58 15.75 -2.39
C PRO A 68 -8.30 14.39 -3.02
N ALA A 69 -8.15 13.33 -2.23
CA ALA A 69 -7.90 11.98 -2.74
C ALA A 69 -9.13 11.33 -3.38
N HIS A 70 -10.33 11.85 -3.09
CA HIS A 70 -11.58 11.39 -3.67
C HIS A 70 -11.64 11.67 -5.18
N MET A 71 -11.20 12.84 -5.61
CA MET A 71 -11.15 13.22 -7.03
C MET A 71 -10.14 12.39 -7.85
N LEU A 72 -9.23 11.68 -7.19
CA LEU A 72 -8.18 10.89 -7.84
C LEU A 72 -8.58 9.43 -8.05
N LEU A 73 -9.86 9.08 -7.86
CA LEU A 73 -10.40 7.79 -8.26
C LEU A 73 -10.25 7.63 -9.78
N GLY A 74 -9.59 6.56 -10.22
CA GLY A 74 -9.29 6.32 -11.64
C GLY A 74 -8.10 7.11 -12.21
N ALA A 75 -7.51 8.03 -11.45
CA ALA A 75 -6.33 8.79 -11.91
C ALA A 75 -5.03 7.96 -11.93
N LEU A 76 -5.03 6.81 -11.25
CA LEU A 76 -3.93 5.85 -11.20
C LEU A 76 -4.21 4.65 -12.10
N VAL A 77 -3.17 4.15 -12.75
CA VAL A 77 -3.22 2.94 -13.56
C VAL A 77 -3.52 1.75 -12.64
N PRO A 78 -4.61 0.99 -12.89
CA PRO A 78 -4.92 -0.17 -12.07
C PRO A 78 -3.78 -1.18 -12.11
N PRO A 79 -3.47 -1.86 -10.99
CA PRO A 79 -2.47 -2.92 -11.01
C PRO A 79 -2.90 -4.03 -11.96
N LYS A 80 -1.97 -4.54 -12.77
CA LYS A 80 -2.21 -5.75 -13.55
C LYS A 80 -2.34 -6.92 -12.57
N VAL A 81 -3.50 -7.56 -12.57
CA VAL A 81 -3.74 -8.74 -11.73
C VAL A 81 -2.86 -9.87 -12.26
N LYS A 82 -1.99 -10.39 -11.38
CA LYS A 82 -1.27 -11.64 -11.62
C LYS A 82 -1.85 -12.68 -10.67
N HIS A 83 -2.55 -13.65 -11.23
CA HIS A 83 -3.06 -14.76 -10.45
C HIS A 83 -1.90 -15.64 -9.98
N HIS A 84 -1.91 -16.01 -8.71
CA HIS A 84 -0.99 -17.00 -8.16
C HIS A 84 -1.57 -18.38 -8.43
N ALA A 85 -1.09 -19.04 -9.48
CA ALA A 85 -1.59 -20.34 -9.90
C ALA A 85 -1.31 -21.40 -8.83
N ALA A 86 -2.29 -22.29 -8.63
CA ALA A 86 -2.10 -23.49 -7.83
C ALA A 86 -1.10 -24.44 -8.52
N ILE A 87 -0.35 -25.20 -7.73
CA ILE A 87 0.47 -26.29 -8.25
C ILE A 87 -0.47 -27.44 -8.63
N THR A 88 -0.60 -27.71 -9.94
CA THR A 88 -1.46 -28.78 -10.47
C THR A 88 -0.69 -30.04 -10.84
N ASP A 89 0.63 -29.95 -10.99
CA ASP A 89 1.50 -31.10 -11.24
C ASP A 89 1.73 -31.89 -9.93
N PRO A 90 1.37 -33.18 -9.87
CA PRO A 90 1.55 -34.00 -8.67
C PRO A 90 3.01 -34.09 -8.20
N LYS A 91 3.98 -34.08 -9.13
CA LYS A 91 5.40 -34.19 -8.78
C LYS A 91 5.88 -32.92 -8.08
N ALA A 92 5.62 -31.74 -8.65
CA ALA A 92 5.92 -30.46 -8.03
C ALA A 92 5.20 -30.27 -6.69
N LEU A 93 3.95 -30.76 -6.57
CA LEU A 93 3.22 -30.73 -5.30
C LEU A 93 3.91 -31.60 -4.24
N GLY A 94 4.32 -32.81 -4.60
CA GLY A 94 5.06 -33.71 -3.70
C GLY A 94 6.41 -33.16 -3.26
N GLU A 95 7.07 -32.35 -4.10
CA GLU A 95 8.30 -31.63 -3.73
C GLU A 95 8.03 -30.52 -2.70
N LEU A 96 6.97 -29.73 -2.89
CA LEU A 96 6.58 -28.70 -1.93
C LEU A 96 6.26 -29.31 -0.55
N LEU A 97 5.49 -30.41 -0.50
CA LEU A 97 5.13 -31.07 0.75
C LEU A 97 6.36 -31.55 1.53
N ARG A 98 7.31 -32.19 0.85
CA ARG A 98 8.58 -32.62 1.47
C ARG A 98 9.43 -31.44 1.95
N ALA A 99 9.44 -30.32 1.20
CA ALA A 99 10.13 -29.11 1.62
C ALA A 99 9.50 -28.48 2.86
N MET A 100 8.17 -28.56 3.01
CA MET A 100 7.46 -28.12 4.20
C MET A 100 7.79 -29.01 5.41
N ASP A 101 7.76 -30.33 5.25
CA ASP A 101 8.05 -31.28 6.35
C ASP A 101 9.49 -31.21 6.83
N SER A 102 10.44 -30.92 5.93
CA SER A 102 11.86 -30.79 6.28
C SER A 102 12.25 -29.41 6.79
N TYR A 103 11.35 -28.42 6.75
CA TYR A 103 11.65 -27.06 7.18
C TYR A 103 11.78 -26.97 8.70
N GLN A 104 13.00 -26.73 9.19
CA GLN A 104 13.31 -26.67 10.61
C GLN A 104 12.93 -25.35 11.30
N GLY A 105 12.24 -24.45 10.60
CA GLY A 105 11.90 -23.13 11.11
C GLY A 105 12.97 -22.06 10.86
N GLN A 106 12.57 -20.79 10.88
CA GLN A 106 13.50 -19.67 10.83
C GLN A 106 14.05 -19.41 12.24
N PRO A 107 15.37 -19.27 12.44
CA PRO A 107 15.97 -19.09 13.78
C PRO A 107 15.35 -17.95 14.58
N ALA A 108 15.04 -16.82 13.93
CA ALA A 108 14.37 -15.68 14.57
C ALA A 108 12.98 -16.03 15.13
N THR A 109 12.27 -16.98 14.54
CA THR A 109 10.95 -17.44 15.01
C THR A 109 11.10 -18.45 16.15
N LEU A 110 12.10 -19.33 16.09
CA LEU A 110 12.36 -20.32 17.14
C LEU A 110 12.81 -19.67 18.45
N TYR A 111 13.65 -18.63 18.38
CA TYR A 111 14.18 -17.93 19.55
C TYR A 111 13.25 -16.84 20.12
N ALA A 112 12.02 -16.71 19.62
CA ALA A 112 11.05 -15.70 20.08
C ALA A 112 10.05 -16.23 21.12
N LEU A 113 10.10 -17.53 21.45
CA LEU A 113 9.34 -18.19 22.52
C LEU A 113 10.10 -18.15 23.84
#